data_AF-A0A522GRC6-F1
#
_entry.id   AF-A0A522GRC6-F1
#
_cell.length_a   1.000
_cell.length_b   1.000
_cell.length_c   1.000
_cell.angle_alpha   90.00
_cell.angle_beta   90.00
_cell.angle_gamma   90.00
#
_symmetry.space_group_name_H-M   'P 1'
#
loop_
_entity.id
_entity.type
_entity.pdbx_description
1 polymer ?
#
loop_
_entity_poly.entity_id
_entity_poly.type
_entity_poly.pdbx_seq_one_letter_code
_entity_poly.pdbx_strand_id
1 'polypeptide(L)'
;MFIGTAWPAVAKIVKVTLTPEEVTLPIDNKGTKYAAWTFNGKIPGPLIRITQGDTVEFTLHNAPGNKMSHSIDIHAAQVDVMNQFAPIKPGQTKTWTFTPKYPGIFFYHCGASPMIQHIARGMFGAVIVDPKDPKAMPKADREYVIIQSELYSNPEDVKAMMQDKWSHVMFNGTVFKYDPIHDPDASETLVAKPGERVRIYFINAGPNDFSAFHPIGNIWDAVYPSGNPKNVLHGMQNYVVGPGDAATFDLISPVEGTDLLVTHSMRGALSGAIAAIMFSKDADPKMGHGDEILVR
;
A
#
# COMPACT_ATOMS: atom_id res chain seq x y z
N MET A 1 22.61 28.85 -26.34
CA MET A 1 21.17 28.52 -26.33
C MET A 1 21.04 27.09 -26.84
N PHE A 2 21.14 26.09 -25.97
CA PHE A 2 20.97 24.68 -26.35
C PHE A 2 19.52 24.32 -26.10
N ILE A 3 18.75 24.19 -27.18
CA ILE A 3 17.38 23.70 -27.16
C ILE A 3 17.50 22.18 -27.06
N GLY A 4 17.44 21.67 -25.82
CA GLY A 4 17.35 20.23 -25.57
C GLY A 4 15.98 19.74 -26.02
N THR A 5 15.94 19.00 -27.12
CA THR A 5 14.77 18.27 -27.59
C THR A 5 14.35 17.25 -26.53
N ALA A 6 13.30 17.56 -25.78
CA ALA A 6 12.60 16.58 -24.95
C ALA A 6 11.87 15.61 -25.89
N TRP A 7 12.37 14.37 -25.98
CA TRP A 7 11.57 13.31 -26.60
C TRP A 7 10.34 13.05 -25.73
N PRO A 8 9.12 13.01 -26.32
CA PRO A 8 7.95 12.62 -25.55
C PRO A 8 8.17 11.18 -25.08
N ALA A 9 8.06 10.94 -23.77
CA ALA A 9 8.03 9.59 -23.22
C ALA A 9 6.91 8.82 -23.94
N VAL A 10 7.31 7.85 -24.77
CA VAL A 10 6.40 7.01 -25.54
C VAL A 10 5.75 6.05 -24.54
N ALA A 11 4.42 5.99 -24.54
CA ALA A 11 3.68 5.03 -23.72
C ALA A 11 4.22 3.62 -23.98
N LYS A 12 4.68 2.93 -22.93
CA LYS A 12 5.18 1.56 -23.04
C LYS A 12 4.06 0.57 -22.71
N ILE A 13 4.19 -0.65 -23.22
CA ILE A 13 3.37 -1.77 -22.77
C ILE A 13 4.05 -2.36 -21.53
N VAL A 14 3.36 -2.35 -20.39
CA VAL A 14 3.81 -2.98 -19.14
C VAL A 14 2.98 -4.23 -18.90
N LYS A 15 3.64 -5.37 -18.73
CA LYS A 15 2.96 -6.62 -18.39
C LYS A 15 2.96 -6.83 -16.89
N VAL A 16 1.79 -7.07 -16.33
CA VAL A 16 1.61 -7.31 -14.90
C VAL A 16 0.85 -8.62 -14.73
N THR A 17 1.40 -9.52 -13.91
CA THR A 17 0.73 -10.79 -13.58
C THR A 17 0.60 -10.90 -12.07
N LEU A 18 -0.62 -11.12 -11.59
CA LEU A 18 -0.89 -11.47 -10.20
C LEU A 18 -1.51 -12.87 -10.13
N THR A 19 -1.13 -13.60 -9.10
CA THR A 19 -1.60 -14.97 -8.85
C THR A 19 -2.27 -15.03 -7.49
N PRO A 20 -3.62 -15.09 -7.40
CA PRO A 20 -4.27 -15.37 -6.14
C PRO A 20 -3.77 -16.69 -5.54
N GLU A 21 -3.41 -16.68 -4.26
CA GLU A 21 -2.92 -17.84 -3.51
C GLU A 21 -3.52 -17.85 -2.10
N GLU A 22 -4.06 -19.00 -1.70
CA GLU A 22 -4.54 -19.26 -0.34
C GLU A 22 -3.42 -19.91 0.48
N VAL A 23 -2.83 -19.16 1.42
CA VAL A 23 -1.61 -19.53 2.13
C VAL A 23 -1.71 -19.26 3.62
N THR A 24 -0.88 -19.94 4.41
CA THR A 24 -0.74 -19.66 5.85
C THR A 24 0.52 -18.84 6.10
N LEU A 25 0.36 -17.62 6.63
CA LEU A 25 1.43 -16.64 6.82
C LEU A 25 1.49 -16.13 8.27
N PRO A 26 2.65 -15.66 8.76
CA PRO A 26 2.72 -14.94 10.02
C PRO A 26 2.00 -13.59 9.93
N ILE A 27 1.29 -13.18 10.99
CA ILE A 27 0.61 -11.86 11.10
C ILE A 27 1.10 -11.01 12.27
N ASP A 28 2.08 -11.49 13.03
CA ASP A 28 2.75 -10.77 14.10
C ASP A 28 4.23 -11.17 14.16
N ASN A 29 5.00 -10.42 14.94
CA ASN A 29 6.45 -10.63 15.09
C ASN A 29 6.81 -11.94 15.82
N LYS A 30 5.84 -12.60 16.47
CA LYS A 30 6.00 -13.90 17.15
C LYS A 30 5.75 -15.09 16.23
N GLY A 31 5.31 -14.83 15.00
CA GLY A 31 5.07 -15.85 13.99
C GLY A 31 3.71 -16.54 14.08
N THR A 32 2.72 -15.94 14.76
CA THR A 32 1.34 -16.46 14.81
C THR A 32 0.80 -16.62 13.39
N LYS A 33 0.30 -17.81 13.09
CA LYS A 33 -0.11 -18.19 11.73
C LYS A 33 -1.57 -17.85 11.47
N TYR A 34 -1.84 -17.31 10.28
CA TYR A 34 -3.16 -16.94 9.80
C TYR A 34 -3.44 -17.51 8.41
N ALA A 35 -4.66 -18.01 8.18
CA ALA A 35 -5.08 -18.52 6.89
C ALA A 35 -5.49 -17.35 5.97
N ALA A 36 -4.52 -16.84 5.21
CA ALA A 36 -4.64 -15.69 4.33
C ALA A 36 -5.10 -16.06 2.92
N TRP A 37 -5.72 -15.10 2.26
CA TRP A 37 -5.88 -15.07 0.81
C TRP A 37 -5.05 -13.91 0.28
N THR A 38 -4.20 -14.17 -0.71
CA THR A 38 -3.13 -13.23 -1.10
C THR A 38 -3.05 -13.09 -2.60
N PHE A 39 -2.32 -12.07 -3.05
CA PHE A 39 -1.73 -12.08 -4.38
C PHE A 39 -0.24 -12.44 -4.25
N ASN A 40 0.18 -13.49 -4.96
CA ASN A 40 1.56 -14.01 -5.02
C ASN A 40 2.12 -14.42 -3.64
N GLY A 41 1.27 -15.00 -2.78
CA GLY A 41 1.68 -15.61 -1.52
C GLY A 41 2.10 -14.62 -0.43
N LYS A 42 1.78 -13.33 -0.57
CA LYS A 42 2.24 -12.26 0.35
C LYS A 42 1.13 -11.27 0.71
N ILE A 43 1.23 -10.68 1.91
CA ILE A 43 0.44 -9.53 2.35
C ILE A 43 1.40 -8.36 2.65
N PRO A 44 1.17 -7.16 2.11
CA PRO A 44 0.32 -6.90 0.94
C PRO A 44 0.83 -7.67 -0.29
N GLY A 45 0.06 -7.69 -1.37
CA GLY A 45 0.53 -8.25 -2.64
C GLY A 45 1.72 -7.48 -3.24
N PRO A 46 2.22 -7.90 -4.42
CA PRO A 46 3.30 -7.20 -5.11
C PRO A 46 2.94 -5.74 -5.46
N LEU A 47 3.86 -4.82 -5.18
CA LEU A 47 3.72 -3.43 -5.63
C LEU A 47 3.72 -3.38 -7.16
N ILE A 48 2.75 -2.68 -7.74
CA ILE A 48 2.72 -2.36 -9.16
C ILE A 48 3.19 -0.91 -9.32
N ARG A 49 4.25 -0.67 -10.10
CA ARG A 49 4.71 0.67 -10.46
C ARG A 49 4.70 0.86 -11.97
N ILE A 50 3.93 1.82 -12.44
CA ILE A 50 3.70 2.14 -13.85
C ILE A 50 3.72 3.65 -14.05
N THR A 51 3.77 4.12 -15.28
CA THR A 51 3.74 5.55 -15.58
C THR A 51 2.38 5.96 -16.15
N GLN A 52 1.93 7.17 -15.83
CA GLN A 52 0.71 7.74 -16.38
C GLN A 52 0.71 7.67 -17.91
N GLY A 53 -0.32 7.03 -18.48
CA GLY A 53 -0.47 6.83 -19.92
C GLY A 53 0.18 5.55 -20.48
N ASP A 54 0.82 4.71 -19.67
CA ASP A 54 1.26 3.37 -20.09
C ASP A 54 0.07 2.50 -20.53
N THR A 55 0.32 1.48 -21.37
CA THR A 55 -0.66 0.42 -21.60
C THR A 55 -0.31 -0.76 -20.72
N VAL A 56 -1.17 -1.09 -19.75
CA VAL A 56 -0.96 -2.22 -18.86
C VAL A 56 -1.67 -3.43 -19.43
N GLU A 57 -0.93 -4.49 -19.74
CA GLU A 57 -1.47 -5.83 -20.02
C GLU A 57 -1.47 -6.61 -18.71
N PHE A 58 -2.64 -6.68 -18.07
CA PHE A 58 -2.82 -7.31 -16.77
C PHE A 58 -3.32 -8.75 -16.93
N THR A 59 -2.71 -9.67 -16.20
CA THR A 59 -3.11 -11.08 -16.12
C THR A 59 -3.37 -11.48 -14.68
N LEU A 60 -4.55 -12.04 -14.42
CA LEU A 60 -4.87 -12.74 -13.18
C LEU A 60 -4.84 -14.24 -13.44
N HIS A 61 -4.07 -15.00 -12.67
CA HIS A 61 -4.09 -16.47 -12.70
C HIS A 61 -4.48 -17.02 -11.34
N ASN A 62 -5.70 -17.52 -11.19
CA ASN A 62 -6.13 -18.10 -9.92
C ASN A 62 -5.53 -19.51 -9.77
N ALA A 63 -4.64 -19.71 -8.79
CA ALA A 63 -3.89 -20.96 -8.64
C ALA A 63 -4.84 -22.18 -8.56
N PRO A 64 -4.53 -23.31 -9.24
CA PRO A 64 -5.40 -24.49 -9.25
C PRO A 64 -5.68 -25.09 -7.85
N GLY A 65 -4.80 -24.85 -6.88
CA GLY A 65 -4.93 -25.33 -5.50
C GLY A 65 -5.86 -24.51 -4.61
N ASN A 66 -6.33 -23.35 -5.07
CA ASN A 66 -7.24 -22.51 -4.31
C ASN A 66 -8.63 -23.14 -4.20
N LYS A 67 -9.36 -22.78 -3.15
CA LYS A 67 -10.75 -23.22 -2.93
C LYS A 67 -11.74 -22.19 -3.45
N MET A 68 -11.36 -20.91 -3.44
CA MET A 68 -12.24 -19.80 -3.76
C MET A 68 -12.02 -19.27 -5.17
N SER A 69 -13.09 -18.71 -5.73
CA SER A 69 -12.96 -17.83 -6.90
C SER A 69 -12.44 -16.48 -6.42
N HIS A 70 -11.47 -15.95 -7.15
CA HIS A 70 -10.79 -14.69 -6.85
C HIS A 70 -10.92 -13.74 -8.03
N SER A 71 -10.86 -12.44 -7.77
CA SER A 71 -10.86 -11.42 -8.81
C SER A 71 -9.80 -10.37 -8.52
N ILE A 72 -9.84 -9.28 -9.28
CA ILE A 72 -9.05 -8.09 -9.06
C ILE A 72 -9.94 -6.87 -9.33
N ASP A 73 -9.78 -5.83 -8.54
CA ASP A 73 -10.22 -4.46 -8.76
C ASP A 73 -8.97 -3.59 -8.62
N ILE A 74 -8.73 -2.71 -9.60
CA ILE A 74 -7.58 -1.81 -9.64
C ILE A 74 -8.13 -0.39 -9.77
N HIS A 75 -7.98 0.43 -8.73
CA HIS A 75 -8.55 1.79 -8.71
C HIS A 75 -7.91 2.74 -9.73
N ALA A 76 -6.73 2.39 -10.26
CA ALA A 76 -6.09 3.09 -11.37
C ALA A 76 -6.71 2.75 -12.76
N ALA A 77 -7.58 1.74 -12.85
CA ALA A 77 -8.18 1.28 -14.08
C ALA A 77 -9.62 1.78 -14.25
N GLN A 78 -9.98 2.12 -15.49
CA GLN A 78 -11.34 2.52 -15.86
C GLN A 78 -11.89 1.49 -16.87
N VAL A 79 -12.60 0.49 -16.38
CA VAL A 79 -13.04 -0.70 -17.14
C VAL A 79 -14.46 -1.13 -16.74
N ASP A 80 -15.02 -2.13 -17.41
CA ASP A 80 -16.31 -2.72 -17.04
C ASP A 80 -16.12 -3.72 -15.89
N VAL A 81 -16.69 -3.40 -14.73
CA VAL A 81 -16.62 -4.23 -13.51
C VAL A 81 -17.19 -5.64 -13.74
N MET A 82 -18.25 -5.77 -14.55
CA MET A 82 -18.90 -7.06 -14.82
C MET A 82 -18.11 -7.94 -15.77
N ASN A 83 -17.17 -7.34 -16.51
CA ASN A 83 -16.20 -8.07 -17.28
C ASN A 83 -14.86 -8.10 -16.55
N GLN A 84 -13.99 -7.10 -16.68
CA GLN A 84 -12.59 -7.16 -16.26
C GLN A 84 -12.38 -7.59 -14.80
N PHE A 85 -13.28 -7.19 -13.90
CA PHE A 85 -13.20 -7.50 -12.46
C PHE A 85 -14.06 -8.69 -12.02
N ALA A 86 -14.71 -9.38 -12.96
CA ALA A 86 -15.44 -10.61 -12.66
C ALA A 86 -14.51 -11.70 -12.09
N PRO A 87 -14.94 -12.43 -11.04
CA PRO A 87 -14.13 -13.47 -10.43
C PRO A 87 -13.90 -14.65 -11.36
N ILE A 88 -12.72 -15.26 -11.22
CA ILE A 88 -12.30 -16.45 -11.95
C ILE A 88 -12.12 -17.61 -10.98
N LYS A 89 -12.50 -18.81 -11.41
CA LYS A 89 -12.40 -20.04 -10.61
C LYS A 89 -10.95 -20.49 -10.45
N PRO A 90 -10.64 -21.35 -9.47
CA PRO A 90 -9.33 -22.01 -9.38
C PRO A 90 -8.94 -22.64 -10.72
N GLY A 91 -7.68 -22.43 -11.13
CA GLY A 91 -7.10 -22.88 -12.39
C GLY A 91 -7.41 -22.02 -13.61
N GLN A 92 -8.25 -21.00 -13.49
CA GLN A 92 -8.56 -20.09 -14.59
C GLN A 92 -7.58 -18.92 -14.67
N THR A 93 -7.42 -18.38 -15.87
CA THR A 93 -6.62 -17.20 -16.16
C THR A 93 -7.47 -16.18 -16.91
N LYS A 94 -7.30 -14.89 -16.59
CA LYS A 94 -7.91 -13.79 -17.31
C LYS A 94 -6.89 -12.71 -17.62
N THR A 95 -6.87 -12.26 -18.87
CA THR A 95 -5.98 -11.18 -19.33
C THR A 95 -6.82 -10.06 -19.94
N TRP A 96 -6.47 -8.82 -19.64
CA TRP A 96 -7.11 -7.62 -20.17
C TRP A 96 -6.13 -6.45 -20.14
N THR A 97 -6.51 -5.34 -20.78
CA THR A 97 -5.67 -4.14 -20.85
C THR A 97 -6.38 -2.91 -20.30
N PHE A 98 -5.59 -1.98 -19.75
CA PHE A 98 -6.04 -0.63 -19.40
C PHE A 98 -4.92 0.39 -19.51
N THR A 99 -5.28 1.66 -19.46
CA THR A 99 -4.35 2.80 -19.45
C THR A 99 -4.66 3.68 -18.24
N PRO A 100 -3.74 3.83 -17.26
CA PRO A 100 -3.96 4.70 -16.13
C PRO A 100 -3.91 6.17 -16.59
N LYS A 101 -5.06 6.84 -16.53
CA LYS A 101 -5.18 8.24 -17.00
C LYS A 101 -4.65 9.26 -15.99
N TYR A 102 -4.66 8.91 -14.70
CA TYR A 102 -4.30 9.79 -13.61
C TYR A 102 -3.07 9.26 -12.87
N PRO A 103 -2.12 10.14 -12.48
CA PRO A 103 -1.00 9.75 -11.65
C PRO A 103 -1.38 9.74 -10.18
N GLY A 104 -0.59 9.03 -9.38
CA GLY A 104 -0.71 8.99 -7.93
C GLY A 104 -0.55 7.59 -7.34
N ILE A 105 -1.22 7.34 -6.23
CA ILE A 105 -1.23 6.06 -5.52
C ILE A 105 -2.66 5.54 -5.48
N PHE A 106 -2.83 4.28 -5.85
CA PHE A 106 -4.15 3.67 -6.01
C PHE A 106 -4.18 2.30 -5.33
N PHE A 107 -5.33 2.01 -4.74
CA PHE A 107 -5.63 0.73 -4.16
C PHE A 107 -5.90 -0.31 -5.25
N TYR A 108 -5.41 -1.54 -5.05
CA TYR A 108 -5.96 -2.70 -5.74
C TYR A 108 -6.32 -3.78 -4.72
N HIS A 109 -7.37 -4.54 -5.01
CA HIS A 109 -7.82 -5.62 -4.14
C HIS A 109 -8.61 -6.69 -4.89
N CYS A 110 -8.91 -7.80 -4.24
CA CYS A 110 -9.89 -8.75 -4.78
C CYS A 110 -11.31 -8.16 -4.65
N GLY A 111 -12.10 -8.23 -5.72
CA GLY A 111 -13.49 -7.79 -5.77
C GLY A 111 -14.52 -8.93 -5.71
N ALA A 112 -14.09 -10.16 -5.41
CA ALA A 112 -14.97 -11.32 -5.33
C ALA A 112 -15.87 -11.26 -4.08
N SER A 113 -17.00 -11.95 -4.12
CA SER A 113 -17.98 -11.94 -3.02
C SER A 113 -17.60 -12.89 -1.86
N PRO A 114 -17.80 -12.50 -0.59
CA PRO A 114 -18.08 -11.13 -0.12
C PRO A 114 -16.76 -10.33 -0.01
N MET A 115 -16.70 -9.16 -0.65
CA MET A 115 -15.47 -8.37 -0.79
C MET A 115 -14.78 -8.05 0.54
N ILE A 116 -15.57 -7.77 1.58
CA ILE A 116 -15.08 -7.52 2.95
C ILE A 116 -14.16 -8.64 3.46
N GLN A 117 -14.51 -9.90 3.19
CA GLN A 117 -13.72 -11.05 3.63
C GLN A 117 -12.44 -11.21 2.81
N HIS A 118 -12.54 -10.99 1.48
CA HIS A 118 -11.37 -11.10 0.60
C HIS A 118 -10.31 -10.05 0.95
N ILE A 119 -10.72 -8.81 1.20
CA ILE A 119 -9.83 -7.74 1.66
C ILE A 119 -9.27 -8.08 3.05
N ALA A 120 -10.13 -8.39 4.03
CA ALA A 120 -9.72 -8.68 5.41
C ALA A 120 -8.74 -9.86 5.54
N ARG A 121 -8.75 -10.81 4.58
CA ARG A 121 -7.83 -11.95 4.55
C ARG A 121 -6.50 -11.67 3.85
N GLY A 122 -6.29 -10.46 3.32
CA GLY A 122 -5.01 -10.02 2.78
C GLY A 122 -4.94 -9.76 1.28
N MET A 123 -6.07 -9.82 0.54
CA MET A 123 -6.07 -9.62 -0.91
C MET A 123 -6.08 -8.14 -1.29
N PHE A 124 -4.98 -7.44 -0.98
CA PHE A 124 -4.80 -6.03 -1.27
C PHE A 124 -3.36 -5.68 -1.64
N GLY A 125 -3.16 -4.54 -2.29
CA GLY A 125 -1.86 -3.92 -2.46
C GLY A 125 -1.94 -2.53 -3.12
N ALA A 126 -0.80 -2.08 -3.64
CA ALA A 126 -0.62 -0.73 -4.15
C ALA A 126 -0.30 -0.69 -5.65
N VAL A 127 -0.88 0.29 -6.35
CA VAL A 127 -0.43 0.74 -7.67
C VAL A 127 0.10 2.17 -7.57
N ILE A 128 1.39 2.35 -7.77
CA ILE A 128 1.99 3.68 -8.00
C ILE A 128 1.93 3.96 -9.50
N VAL A 129 1.27 5.07 -9.86
CA VAL A 129 1.25 5.62 -11.20
C VAL A 129 2.10 6.89 -11.20
N ASP A 130 3.36 6.77 -11.60
CA ASP A 130 4.27 7.92 -11.68
C ASP A 130 3.70 8.99 -12.64
N PRO A 131 3.73 10.29 -12.29
CA PRO A 131 3.37 11.36 -13.19
C PRO A 131 4.17 11.33 -14.49
N LYS A 132 3.51 11.62 -15.62
CA LYS A 132 4.21 11.71 -16.91
C LYS A 132 5.26 12.82 -16.93
N ASP A 133 4.99 13.92 -16.22
CA ASP A 133 5.99 14.96 -15.97
C ASP A 133 6.80 14.60 -14.70
N PRO A 134 8.09 14.24 -14.83
CA PRO A 134 8.93 13.87 -13.69
C PRO A 134 9.19 15.04 -12.73
N LYS A 135 8.82 16.27 -13.10
CA LYS A 135 8.93 17.47 -12.25
C LYS A 135 7.62 17.85 -11.58
N ALA A 136 6.55 17.07 -11.77
CA ALA A 136 5.25 17.36 -11.19
C ALA A 136 5.25 17.33 -9.66
N MET A 137 6.20 16.62 -9.05
CA MET A 137 6.40 16.55 -7.61
C MET A 137 7.85 16.88 -7.26
N PRO A 138 8.13 17.38 -6.04
CA PRO A 138 9.49 17.44 -5.53
C PRO A 138 10.16 16.06 -5.58
N LYS A 139 11.46 16.03 -5.86
CA LYS A 139 12.24 14.79 -5.83
C LYS A 139 12.21 14.22 -4.40
N ALA A 140 11.77 12.98 -4.25
CA ALA A 140 11.92 12.24 -3.02
C ALA A 140 13.34 11.67 -2.94
N ASP A 141 13.94 11.76 -1.76
CA ASP A 141 15.20 11.08 -1.47
C ASP A 141 14.94 9.63 -1.09
N ARG A 142 13.82 9.33 -0.42
CA ARG A 142 13.38 7.97 -0.11
C ARG A 142 11.90 7.80 -0.35
N GLU A 143 11.48 6.58 -0.67
CA GLU A 143 10.10 6.20 -0.88
C GLU A 143 9.75 5.00 0.00
N TYR A 144 8.59 5.02 0.66
CA TYR A 144 8.06 3.87 1.39
C TYR A 144 6.58 3.66 1.10
N VAL A 145 6.14 2.41 1.10
CA VAL A 145 4.74 2.02 0.95
C VAL A 145 4.23 1.50 2.28
N ILE A 146 3.14 2.08 2.76
CA ILE A 146 2.46 1.65 3.99
C ILE A 146 0.99 1.41 3.66
N ILE A 147 0.50 0.21 3.93
CA ILE A 147 -0.89 -0.17 3.71
C ILE A 147 -1.50 -0.54 5.05
N GLN A 148 -2.48 0.23 5.50
CA GLN A 148 -3.25 -0.05 6.70
C GLN A 148 -4.36 -1.06 6.41
N SER A 149 -4.56 -2.01 7.32
CA SER A 149 -5.68 -2.95 7.26
C SER A 149 -6.09 -3.44 8.65
N GLU A 150 -7.37 -3.75 8.85
CA GLU A 150 -7.83 -4.46 10.04
C GLU A 150 -7.57 -5.97 9.94
N LEU A 151 -7.16 -6.58 11.06
CA LEU A 151 -7.07 -8.02 11.25
C LEU A 151 -8.30 -8.52 12.02
N TYR A 152 -8.91 -9.58 11.52
CA TYR A 152 -10.01 -10.28 12.19
C TYR A 152 -9.53 -11.65 12.67
N SER A 153 -9.66 -11.94 13.97
CA SER A 153 -9.13 -13.17 14.58
C SER A 153 -9.59 -14.45 13.89
N ASN A 154 -10.85 -14.51 13.45
CA ASN A 154 -11.37 -15.62 12.66
C ASN A 154 -11.59 -15.16 11.20
N PRO A 155 -10.78 -15.62 10.23
CA PRO A 155 -10.93 -15.25 8.82
C PRO A 155 -12.26 -15.71 8.20
N GLU A 156 -12.96 -16.66 8.81
CA GLU A 156 -14.25 -17.18 8.32
C GLU A 156 -15.46 -16.43 8.89
N ASP A 157 -15.27 -15.61 9.93
CA ASP A 157 -16.38 -14.91 10.61
C ASP A 157 -16.72 -13.58 9.92
N VAL A 158 -17.41 -13.69 8.78
CA VAL A 158 -17.91 -12.52 8.03
C VAL A 158 -18.85 -11.65 8.88
N LYS A 159 -19.54 -12.23 9.87
CA LYS A 159 -20.43 -11.45 10.76
C LYS A 159 -19.61 -10.55 11.68
N ALA A 160 -18.49 -11.03 12.23
CA ALA A 160 -17.56 -10.20 12.99
C ALA A 160 -16.99 -9.07 12.12
N MET A 161 -16.67 -9.34 10.85
CA MET A 161 -16.23 -8.33 9.89
C MET A 161 -17.29 -7.25 9.65
N MET A 162 -18.54 -7.64 9.40
CA MET A 162 -19.66 -6.69 9.22
C MET A 162 -20.01 -5.90 10.48
N GLN A 163 -19.65 -6.40 11.67
CA GLN A 163 -19.86 -5.74 12.96
C GLN A 163 -18.63 -4.95 13.43
N ASP A 164 -17.60 -4.86 12.57
CA ASP A 164 -16.35 -4.16 12.86
C ASP A 164 -15.64 -4.65 14.14
N LYS A 165 -15.66 -5.97 14.34
CA LYS A 165 -15.04 -6.67 15.47
C LYS A 165 -13.64 -7.16 15.12
N TRP A 166 -12.79 -6.26 14.66
CA TRP A 166 -11.37 -6.55 14.44
C TRP A 166 -10.62 -6.72 15.76
N SER A 167 -9.51 -7.45 15.71
CA SER A 167 -8.59 -7.65 16.85
C SER A 167 -7.40 -6.69 16.81
N HIS A 168 -6.89 -6.39 15.62
CA HIS A 168 -5.78 -5.46 15.42
C HIS A 168 -6.02 -4.57 14.19
N VAL A 169 -5.33 -3.44 14.16
CA VAL A 169 -5.06 -2.66 12.94
C VAL A 169 -3.57 -2.76 12.68
N MET A 170 -3.19 -3.04 11.44
CA MET A 170 -1.81 -3.36 11.06
C MET A 170 -1.32 -2.41 9.96
N PHE A 171 0.00 -2.26 9.86
CA PHE A 171 0.64 -1.78 8.66
C PHE A 171 1.33 -2.95 7.94
N ASN A 172 1.12 -3.03 6.63
CA ASN A 172 1.71 -4.04 5.74
C ASN A 172 1.52 -5.49 6.23
N GLY A 173 0.36 -5.79 6.82
CA GLY A 173 -0.06 -7.16 7.13
C GLY A 173 0.55 -7.77 8.39
N THR A 174 1.27 -7.01 9.22
CA THR A 174 1.84 -7.52 10.47
C THR A 174 1.64 -6.53 11.62
N VAL A 175 1.18 -7.04 12.77
CA VAL A 175 0.98 -6.25 14.00
C VAL A 175 2.32 -5.69 14.46
N PHE A 176 2.42 -4.37 14.65
CA PHE A 176 3.65 -3.66 15.07
C PHE A 176 4.89 -4.00 14.22
N LYS A 177 4.70 -4.27 12.91
CA LYS A 177 5.78 -4.71 12.00
C LYS A 177 7.05 -3.86 12.09
N TYR A 178 6.86 -2.54 12.15
CA TYR A 178 7.92 -1.55 12.05
C TYR A 178 8.19 -0.84 13.38
N ASP A 179 7.80 -1.44 14.51
CA ASP A 179 7.80 -0.76 15.81
C ASP A 179 8.62 -1.50 16.88
N PRO A 180 9.96 -1.45 16.80
CA PRO A 180 10.85 -2.03 17.82
C PRO A 180 10.80 -1.29 19.16
N ILE A 181 10.10 -0.15 19.24
CA ILE A 181 9.97 0.62 20.48
C ILE A 181 8.91 -0.01 21.39
N HIS A 182 7.81 -0.48 20.81
CA HIS A 182 6.71 -1.09 21.57
C HIS A 182 6.64 -2.61 21.46
N ASP A 183 7.26 -3.22 20.45
CA ASP A 183 7.38 -4.67 20.31
C ASP A 183 8.86 -5.10 20.16
N PRO A 184 9.48 -5.73 21.17
CA PRO A 184 10.88 -6.15 21.10
C PRO A 184 11.15 -7.27 20.08
N ASP A 185 10.11 -7.95 19.60
CA ASP A 185 10.23 -8.96 18.55
C ASP A 185 10.23 -8.32 17.14
N ALA A 186 9.86 -7.04 17.02
CA ALA A 186 9.92 -6.32 15.74
C ALA A 186 11.38 -6.04 15.35
N SER A 187 11.74 -6.41 14.12
CA SER A 187 13.12 -6.29 13.61
C SER A 187 13.25 -5.32 12.43
N GLU A 188 12.14 -4.88 11.87
CA GLU A 188 12.10 -3.97 10.73
C GLU A 188 11.79 -2.54 11.19
N THR A 189 12.30 -1.57 10.44
CA THR A 189 11.97 -0.15 10.58
C THR A 189 12.14 0.55 9.24
N LEU A 190 11.57 1.75 9.13
CA LEU A 190 11.90 2.68 8.05
C LEU A 190 13.11 3.52 8.47
N VAL A 191 13.89 4.00 7.52
CA VAL A 191 15.09 4.79 7.82
C VAL A 191 15.24 5.97 6.86
N ALA A 192 15.83 7.05 7.33
CA ALA A 192 16.21 8.19 6.51
C ALA A 192 17.37 8.97 7.15
N LYS A 193 17.97 9.91 6.42
CA LYS A 193 18.89 10.89 7.00
C LYS A 193 18.12 12.18 7.34
N PRO A 194 18.55 12.94 8.35
CA PRO A 194 18.01 14.28 8.57
C PRO A 194 18.14 15.14 7.31
N GLY A 195 17.07 15.86 6.97
CA GLY A 195 16.97 16.71 5.78
C GLY A 195 16.55 16.00 4.48
N GLU A 196 16.52 14.66 4.45
CA GLU A 196 15.98 13.93 3.29
C GLU A 196 14.46 14.08 3.20
N ARG A 197 13.94 14.21 1.97
CA ARG A 197 12.51 14.13 1.69
C ARG A 197 12.10 12.66 1.59
N VAL A 198 11.40 12.19 2.61
CA VAL A 198 10.82 10.85 2.65
C VAL A 198 9.39 10.91 2.14
N ARG A 199 9.10 10.17 1.06
CA ARG A 199 7.77 10.04 0.49
C ARG A 199 7.12 8.75 0.94
N ILE A 200 6.00 8.84 1.64
CA ILE A 200 5.16 7.71 2.03
C ILE A 200 3.98 7.61 1.06
N TYR A 201 3.88 6.49 0.35
CA TYR A 201 2.69 6.08 -0.37
C TYR A 201 1.81 5.29 0.59
N PHE A 202 0.72 5.91 1.04
CA PHE A 202 -0.15 5.32 2.02
C PHE A 202 -1.47 4.87 1.39
N ILE A 203 -1.91 3.67 1.72
CA ILE A 203 -3.23 3.13 1.37
C ILE A 203 -3.92 2.71 2.65
N ASN A 204 -5.20 3.03 2.80
CA ASN A 204 -6.04 2.39 3.79
C ASN A 204 -6.87 1.31 3.10
N ALA A 205 -6.42 0.06 3.15
CA ALA A 205 -7.15 -1.07 2.56
C ALA A 205 -8.42 -1.40 3.35
N GLY A 206 -8.51 -0.98 4.62
CA GLY A 206 -9.65 -1.27 5.49
C GLY A 206 -9.74 -2.75 5.89
N PRO A 207 -10.92 -3.40 5.78
CA PRO A 207 -12.05 -3.00 4.93
C PRO A 207 -13.00 -1.92 5.49
N ASN A 208 -12.96 -1.59 6.77
CA ASN A 208 -14.01 -0.78 7.41
C ASN A 208 -13.51 0.56 7.94
N ASP A 209 -12.35 0.57 8.61
CA ASP A 209 -11.97 1.67 9.49
C ASP A 209 -11.30 2.82 8.74
N PHE A 210 -11.37 4.02 9.32
CA PHE A 210 -10.65 5.20 8.84
C PHE A 210 -9.22 5.22 9.40
N SER A 211 -8.28 5.78 8.64
CA SER A 211 -6.96 6.14 9.17
C SER A 211 -6.86 7.64 9.39
N ALA A 212 -6.46 8.05 10.59
CA ALA A 212 -6.13 9.43 10.92
C ALA A 212 -4.59 9.59 10.92
N PHE A 213 -3.97 9.53 9.75
CA PHE A 213 -2.52 9.31 9.62
C PHE A 213 -1.68 10.52 10.05
N HIS A 214 -0.74 10.31 10.98
CA HIS A 214 0.05 11.35 11.65
C HIS A 214 1.50 10.87 11.92
N PRO A 215 2.55 11.72 11.76
CA PRO A 215 3.90 11.42 12.18
C PRO A 215 4.19 12.08 13.54
N ILE A 216 4.15 11.31 14.63
CA ILE A 216 4.52 11.81 15.96
C ILE A 216 5.98 12.26 15.92
N GLY A 217 6.24 13.48 16.42
CA GLY A 217 7.55 14.13 16.38
C GLY A 217 7.72 15.09 15.20
N ASN A 218 6.76 15.14 14.26
CA ASN A 218 6.92 15.87 13.02
C ASN A 218 5.58 16.34 12.41
N ILE A 219 5.61 16.81 11.16
CA ILE A 219 4.49 17.31 10.37
C ILE A 219 4.61 16.81 8.93
N TRP A 220 3.48 16.63 8.24
CA TRP A 220 3.52 16.36 6.80
C TRP A 220 3.85 17.66 6.05
N ASP A 221 5.01 17.68 5.39
CA ASP A 221 5.45 18.79 4.54
C ASP A 221 4.48 19.00 3.37
N ALA A 222 4.05 17.88 2.76
CA ALA A 222 3.01 17.86 1.75
C ALA A 222 2.14 16.61 1.85
N VAL A 223 0.86 16.74 1.52
CA VAL A 223 -0.09 15.63 1.36
C VAL A 223 -0.75 15.75 -0.01
N TYR A 224 -0.82 14.65 -0.73
CA TYR A 224 -1.43 14.57 -2.06
C TYR A 224 -2.55 13.52 -2.01
N PRO A 225 -3.82 13.94 -1.88
CA PRO A 225 -4.99 13.06 -2.01
C PRO A 225 -4.94 12.25 -3.30
N SER A 226 -5.09 10.91 -3.18
CA SER A 226 -4.88 9.91 -4.23
C SER A 226 -3.50 9.97 -4.93
N GLY A 227 -2.52 10.64 -4.32
CA GLY A 227 -1.18 10.87 -4.86
C GLY A 227 -1.09 11.86 -6.03
N ASN A 228 -2.19 12.54 -6.37
CA ASN A 228 -2.19 13.43 -7.54
C ASN A 228 -1.50 14.77 -7.21
N PRO A 229 -0.48 15.20 -7.98
CA PRO A 229 0.23 16.45 -7.71
C PRO A 229 -0.66 17.70 -7.68
N LYS A 230 -1.82 17.67 -8.35
CA LYS A 230 -2.76 18.80 -8.40
C LYS A 230 -3.52 19.04 -7.10
N ASN A 231 -3.53 18.06 -6.19
CA ASN A 231 -4.34 18.10 -4.98
C ASN A 231 -3.51 18.47 -3.74
N VAL A 232 -2.31 19.02 -3.92
CA VAL A 232 -1.34 19.21 -2.83
C VAL A 232 -1.89 20.08 -1.69
N LEU A 233 -1.70 19.58 -0.47
CA LEU A 233 -1.88 20.28 0.80
C LEU A 233 -0.52 20.40 1.48
N HIS A 234 -0.35 21.40 2.35
CA HIS A 234 0.93 21.71 3.00
C HIS A 234 0.79 21.92 4.50
N GLY A 235 1.82 21.57 5.26
CA GLY A 235 1.87 21.81 6.71
C GLY A 235 0.74 21.10 7.47
N MET A 236 0.43 19.87 7.06
CA MET A 236 -0.68 19.10 7.65
C MET A 236 -0.16 18.30 8.83
N GLN A 237 -0.74 18.52 10.02
CA GLN A 237 -0.41 17.68 11.18
C GLN A 237 -0.93 16.25 11.03
N ASN A 238 -2.08 16.09 10.38
CA ASN A 238 -2.83 14.85 10.24
C ASN A 238 -3.57 14.90 8.90
N TYR A 239 -3.88 13.72 8.34
CA TYR A 239 -4.81 13.60 7.23
C TYR A 239 -5.66 12.34 7.38
N VAL A 240 -6.95 12.43 7.07
CA VAL A 240 -7.86 11.29 7.12
C VAL A 240 -7.84 10.57 5.77
N VAL A 241 -7.58 9.27 5.80
CA VAL A 241 -7.66 8.37 4.64
C VAL A 241 -8.77 7.36 4.90
N GLY A 242 -9.84 7.41 4.11
CA GLY A 242 -10.98 6.50 4.25
C GLY A 242 -10.67 5.07 3.83
N PRO A 243 -11.51 4.08 4.21
CA PRO A 243 -11.35 2.72 3.73
C PRO A 243 -11.46 2.67 2.20
N GLY A 244 -10.49 2.01 1.57
CA GLY A 244 -10.35 1.95 0.11
C GLY A 244 -9.75 3.21 -0.53
N ASP A 245 -9.26 4.17 0.25
CA ASP A 245 -8.63 5.39 -0.23
C ASP A 245 -7.10 5.37 -0.03
N ALA A 246 -6.41 6.31 -0.68
CA ALA A 246 -4.96 6.43 -0.67
C ALA A 246 -4.50 7.90 -0.72
N ALA A 247 -3.32 8.17 -0.19
CA ALA A 247 -2.67 9.47 -0.32
C ALA A 247 -1.14 9.33 -0.28
N THR A 248 -0.46 10.26 -0.92
CA THR A 248 0.99 10.39 -0.81
C THR A 248 1.33 11.46 0.22
N PHE A 249 2.32 11.20 1.07
CA PHE A 249 2.76 12.09 2.13
C PHE A 249 4.26 12.34 2.00
N ASP A 250 4.70 13.58 2.09
CA ASP A 250 6.12 13.91 2.19
C ASP A 250 6.44 14.34 3.64
N LEU A 251 7.55 13.82 4.16
CA LEU A 251 8.07 14.05 5.52
C LEU A 251 9.55 14.46 5.44
N ILE A 252 9.95 15.44 6.25
CA ILE A 252 11.35 15.87 6.37
C ILE A 252 11.64 16.11 7.86
N SER A 253 12.54 15.33 8.46
CA SER A 253 13.03 15.61 9.81
C SER A 253 14.29 16.48 9.77
N PRO A 254 14.36 17.58 10.55
CA PRO A 254 15.55 18.43 10.61
C PRO A 254 16.66 17.87 11.50
N VAL A 255 16.39 16.82 12.28
CA VAL A 255 17.29 16.28 13.33
C VAL A 255 17.40 14.77 13.25
N GLU A 256 18.45 14.21 13.88
CA GLU A 256 18.50 12.76 14.15
C GLU A 256 17.50 12.39 15.25
N GLY A 257 16.95 11.19 15.19
CA GLY A 257 15.91 10.72 16.11
C GLY A 257 14.95 9.75 15.45
N THR A 258 13.75 9.63 16.01
CA THR A 258 12.71 8.73 15.51
C THR A 258 11.37 9.46 15.46
N ASP A 259 10.69 9.38 14.33
CA ASP A 259 9.26 9.71 14.25
C ASP A 259 8.44 8.41 14.28
N LEU A 260 7.23 8.48 14.80
CA LEU A 260 6.28 7.36 14.79
C LEU A 260 5.09 7.68 13.88
N LEU A 261 4.98 6.96 12.77
CA LEU A 261 3.84 7.05 11.87
C LEU A 261 2.70 6.24 12.46
N VAL A 262 1.55 6.88 12.69
CA VAL A 262 0.40 6.25 13.37
C VAL A 262 -0.90 6.59 12.66
N THR A 263 -1.90 5.71 12.79
CA THR A 263 -3.29 6.20 12.77
C THR A 263 -3.62 6.78 14.14
N HIS A 264 -3.96 8.07 14.19
CA HIS A 264 -4.25 8.76 15.44
C HIS A 264 -5.64 8.41 16.02
N SER A 265 -6.40 7.52 15.37
CA SER A 265 -7.45 6.75 16.04
C SER A 265 -6.76 5.77 16.99
N MET A 266 -6.59 6.19 18.25
CA MET A 266 -5.65 5.54 19.19
C MET A 266 -5.91 4.06 19.44
N ARG A 267 -7.15 3.59 19.32
CA ARG A 267 -7.47 2.15 19.39
C ARG A 267 -6.73 1.38 18.29
N GLY A 268 -6.66 1.94 17.08
CA GLY A 268 -5.91 1.37 15.95
C GLY A 268 -4.41 1.37 16.20
N ALA A 269 -3.83 2.52 16.56
CA ALA A 269 -2.40 2.63 16.88
C ALA A 269 -1.98 1.62 17.97
N LEU A 270 -2.64 1.64 19.12
CA LEU A 270 -2.33 0.76 20.26
C LEU A 270 -2.62 -0.72 19.99
N SER A 271 -3.26 -1.06 18.87
CA SER A 271 -3.49 -2.43 18.45
C SER A 271 -2.49 -2.94 17.40
N GLY A 272 -1.60 -2.09 16.86
CA GLY A 272 -0.58 -2.54 15.91
C GLY A 272 -0.16 -1.55 14.83
N ALA A 273 -0.92 -0.46 14.63
CA ALA A 273 -0.74 0.48 13.54
C ALA A 273 0.21 1.63 13.90
N ILE A 274 1.44 1.27 14.24
CA ILE A 274 2.57 2.17 14.49
C ILE A 274 3.74 1.71 13.62
N ALA A 275 4.42 2.67 12.98
CA ALA A 275 5.68 2.41 12.27
C ALA A 275 6.73 3.44 12.66
N ALA A 276 7.88 2.97 13.12
CA ALA A 276 9.02 3.82 13.40
C ALA A 276 9.78 4.14 12.11
N ILE A 277 10.11 5.42 11.94
CA ILE A 277 11.10 5.90 10.97
C ILE A 277 12.29 6.51 11.72
N MET A 278 13.46 5.87 11.58
CA MET A 278 14.68 6.32 12.22
C MET A 278 15.46 7.28 11.33
N PHE A 279 15.66 8.50 11.79
CA PHE A 279 16.51 9.51 11.17
C PHE A 279 17.93 9.43 11.74
N SER A 280 18.86 8.94 10.93
CA SER A 280 20.28 8.77 11.29
C SER A 280 21.18 9.09 10.11
N LYS A 281 22.32 9.73 10.35
CA LYS A 281 23.34 9.97 9.30
C LYS A 281 23.84 8.68 8.64
N ASP A 282 23.78 7.56 9.37
CA ASP A 282 24.21 6.24 8.94
C ASP A 282 23.07 5.39 8.35
N ALA A 283 21.91 5.98 8.04
CA ALA A 283 20.78 5.28 7.43
C ALA A 283 21.21 4.51 6.16
N ASP A 284 20.84 3.22 6.11
CA ASP A 284 21.21 2.32 5.02
C ASP A 284 20.85 2.95 3.66
N PRO A 285 21.82 3.14 2.74
CA PRO A 285 21.57 3.78 1.45
C PRO A 285 20.65 2.98 0.51
N LYS A 286 20.30 1.73 0.82
CA LYS A 286 19.38 0.91 0.01
C LYS A 286 17.93 1.09 0.42
N MET A 287 17.68 1.29 1.70
CA MET A 287 16.33 1.34 2.26
C MET A 287 15.53 2.51 1.67
N GLY A 288 14.28 2.25 1.26
CA GLY A 288 13.45 3.27 0.63
C GLY A 288 13.83 3.58 -0.82
N HIS A 289 14.54 2.66 -1.49
CA HIS A 289 14.84 2.72 -2.92
C HIS A 289 14.56 1.39 -3.61
N GLY A 290 14.26 1.43 -4.91
CA GLY A 290 14.08 0.24 -5.74
C GLY A 290 12.99 -0.68 -5.17
N ASP A 291 13.35 -1.95 -4.92
CA ASP A 291 12.42 -2.95 -4.37
C ASP A 291 12.25 -2.83 -2.84
N GLU A 292 13.09 -2.05 -2.15
CA GLU A 292 13.08 -1.85 -0.69
C GLU A 292 12.14 -0.71 -0.24
N ILE A 293 11.20 -0.31 -1.10
CA ILE A 293 10.19 0.69 -0.76
C ILE A 293 8.97 0.05 -0.05
N LEU A 294 8.73 -1.24 -0.26
CA LEU A 294 7.78 -2.03 0.53
C LEU A 294 8.58 -3.04 1.35
N VAL A 295 8.96 -2.64 2.56
CA VAL A 295 9.77 -3.44 3.49
C VAL A 295 8.97 -4.67 3.95
N ARG A 296 9.52 -5.87 3.75
CA ARG A 296 8.80 -7.15 3.81
C ARG A 296 9.21 -8.01 4.97
#